data_AF-A0A0N4V346-F1
#
_entry.id   AF-A0A0N4V346-F1
#
_cell.length_a   1.000
_cell.length_b   1.000
_cell.length_c   1.000
_cell.angle_alpha   90.00
_cell.angle_beta   90.00
_cell.angle_gamma   90.00
#
_symmetry.space_group_name_H-M   'P 1'
#
loop_
_entity.id
_entity.type
_entity.pdbx_description
1 polymer ?
#
loop_
_entity_poly.entity_id
_entity_poly.type
_entity_poly.pdbx_seq_one_letter_code
_entity_poly.pdbx_strand_id
1 'polypeptide(L)'
;MRGLILLALLSLAFAQMAYREKAMDAGMAYREKAVLDGLLCAMCKPIVEEAEQVGIQYSNEFLKKQIKETCSQAGFLQQLCIEQMMQVVDELDKYIKQEFSPEICCEKVKLC
;
A
#
# COMPACT_ATOMS: atom_id res chain seq x y z
N MET A 1 -40.31 -38.29 1.68
CA MET A 1 -39.63 -37.47 2.72
C MET A 1 -38.10 -37.55 2.66
N ARG A 2 -37.47 -38.74 2.54
CA ARG A 2 -36.00 -38.88 2.50
C ARG A 2 -35.28 -38.11 1.38
N GLY A 3 -35.86 -38.01 0.18
CA GLY A 3 -35.24 -37.30 -0.97
C GLY A 3 -35.18 -35.77 -0.83
N LEU A 4 -36.16 -35.16 -0.17
CA LEU A 4 -36.20 -33.71 0.07
C LEU A 4 -35.11 -33.25 1.05
N ILE A 5 -34.80 -34.09 2.05
CA ILE A 5 -33.75 -33.82 3.04
C ILE A 5 -32.37 -33.84 2.37
N LEU A 6 -32.12 -34.80 1.48
CA LEU A 6 -30.84 -34.89 0.76
C LEU A 6 -30.61 -33.69 -0.17
N LEU A 7 -31.64 -33.22 -0.87
CA LEU A 7 -31.55 -32.04 -1.74
C LEU A 7 -31.26 -30.75 -0.93
N ALA A 8 -31.90 -30.60 0.22
CA ALA A 8 -31.66 -29.45 1.10
C ALA A 8 -30.21 -29.43 1.64
N LEU A 9 -29.68 -30.58 2.07
CA LEU A 9 -28.30 -30.68 2.55
C LEU A 9 -27.27 -30.39 1.46
N LEU A 10 -27.51 -30.84 0.23
CA LEU A 10 -26.66 -30.53 -0.91
C LEU A 10 -26.64 -29.01 -1.20
N SER A 11 -27.81 -28.36 -1.23
CA SER A 11 -27.88 -26.91 -1.47
C SER A 11 -27.13 -26.08 -0.43
N LEU A 12 -27.18 -26.49 0.85
CA LEU A 12 -26.43 -25.85 1.93
C LEU A 12 -24.91 -26.05 1.77
N ALA A 13 -24.48 -27.26 1.39
CA ALA A 13 -23.06 -27.54 1.17
C ALA A 13 -22.48 -26.69 0.02
N PHE A 14 -23.21 -26.53 -1.08
CA PHE A 14 -22.80 -25.66 -2.19
C PHE A 14 -22.72 -24.18 -1.77
N ALA A 15 -23.69 -23.70 -0.99
CA ALA A 15 -23.68 -22.33 -0.46
C ALA A 15 -22.49 -22.09 0.49
N GLN A 16 -22.17 -23.06 1.35
CA GLN A 16 -21.03 -22.97 2.27
C GLN A 16 -19.69 -22.93 1.53
N MET A 17 -19.52 -23.71 0.46
CA MET A 17 -18.30 -23.68 -0.36
C MET A 17 -18.12 -22.35 -1.07
N ALA A 18 -19.17 -21.83 -1.73
CA ALA A 18 -19.11 -20.53 -2.40
C ALA A 18 -18.83 -19.37 -1.43
N TYR A 19 -19.38 -19.43 -0.21
CA TYR A 19 -19.08 -18.43 0.83
C TYR A 19 -17.62 -18.50 1.30
N ARG A 20 -17.07 -19.71 1.40
CA ARG A 20 -15.69 -19.94 1.84
C ARG A 20 -14.66 -19.46 0.82
N GLU A 21 -14.92 -19.63 -0.48
CA GLU A 21 -14.06 -19.11 -1.56
C GLU A 21 -13.97 -17.58 -1.52
N LYS A 22 -15.11 -16.88 -1.46
CA LYS A 22 -15.15 -15.41 -1.36
C LYS A 22 -14.43 -14.89 -0.11
N ALA A 23 -14.55 -15.58 1.02
CA ALA A 23 -13.87 -15.21 2.24
C ALA A 23 -12.35 -15.40 2.15
N MET A 24 -11.88 -16.43 1.43
CA MET A 24 -10.46 -16.68 1.21
C MET A 24 -9.84 -15.64 0.25
N ASP A 25 -10.52 -15.28 -0.83
CA ASP A 25 -10.07 -14.25 -1.76
C ASP A 25 -9.98 -12.88 -1.08
N ALA A 26 -11.00 -12.51 -0.31
CA ALA A 26 -10.99 -11.28 0.48
C ALA A 26 -9.85 -11.29 1.51
N GLY A 27 -9.60 -12.43 2.15
CA GLY A 27 -8.50 -12.59 3.09
C GLY A 27 -7.12 -12.44 2.45
N MET A 28 -6.93 -13.00 1.24
CA MET A 28 -5.68 -12.87 0.49
C MET A 28 -5.44 -11.44 0.03
N ALA A 29 -6.45 -10.79 -0.56
CA ALA A 29 -6.37 -9.39 -1.00
C ALA A 29 -6.08 -8.43 0.17
N TYR A 30 -6.69 -8.67 1.34
CA TYR A 30 -6.42 -7.88 2.54
C TYR A 30 -4.95 -8.01 2.98
N ARG A 31 -4.40 -9.23 2.96
CA ARG A 31 -3.02 -9.47 3.36
C ARG A 31 -2.03 -8.82 2.40
N GLU A 32 -2.29 -8.92 1.09
CA GLU A 32 -1.49 -8.28 0.05
C GLU A 32 -1.48 -6.76 0.22
N LYS A 33 -2.65 -6.16 0.47
CA LYS A 33 -2.75 -4.73 0.74
C LYS A 33 -1.95 -4.33 1.99
N ALA A 34 -2.08 -5.07 3.09
CA ALA A 34 -1.34 -4.75 4.31
C ALA A 34 0.19 -4.83 4.13
N VAL A 35 0.67 -5.77 3.31
CA VAL A 35 2.09 -5.86 2.94
C VAL A 35 2.51 -4.65 2.11
N LEU A 36 1.69 -4.23 1.15
CA LEU A 36 1.95 -3.05 0.32
C LEU A 36 1.96 -1.76 1.16
N ASP A 37 0.95 -1.56 2.02
CA ASP A 37 0.87 -0.40 2.91
C ASP A 37 2.11 -0.32 3.82
N GLY A 38 2.52 -1.45 4.41
CA GLY A 38 3.74 -1.51 5.22
C GLY A 38 5.02 -1.20 4.43
N LEU A 39 5.11 -1.68 3.19
CA LEU A 39 6.22 -1.39 2.28
C LEU A 39 6.28 0.11 1.96
N LEU A 40 5.15 0.72 1.56
CA LEU A 40 5.08 2.13 1.21
C LEU A 40 5.44 3.02 2.40
N CYS A 41 4.97 2.68 3.60
CA CYS A 41 5.37 3.38 4.83
C CYS A 41 6.90 3.32 5.04
N ALA A 42 7.49 2.14 4.88
CA ALA A 42 8.93 1.94 5.04
C ALA A 42 9.76 2.68 3.98
N MET A 43 9.23 2.86 2.77
CA MET A 43 9.91 3.60 1.69
C MET A 43 9.72 5.12 1.79
N CYS A 44 8.62 5.58 2.38
CA CYS A 44 8.32 7.00 2.50
C CYS A 44 9.30 7.75 3.41
N LYS A 45 9.58 7.21 4.61
CA LYS A 45 10.40 7.92 5.60
C LYS A 45 11.82 8.25 5.10
N PRO A 46 12.58 7.31 4.50
CA PRO A 46 13.90 7.62 3.96
C PRO A 46 13.91 8.74 2.91
N ILE A 47 12.87 8.82 2.08
CA ILE A 47 12.75 9.86 1.05
C ILE A 47 12.57 11.23 1.70
N VAL A 48 11.77 11.31 2.77
CA VAL A 48 11.60 12.54 3.54
C VAL A 48 12.89 12.93 4.25
N GLU A 49 13.56 11.99 4.91
CA GLU A 49 14.83 12.23 5.60
C GLU A 49 15.92 12.73 4.64
N GLU A 50 16.03 12.16 3.44
CA GLU A 50 16.98 12.62 2.42
C GLU A 50 16.62 14.03 1.91
N ALA A 51 15.34 14.32 1.74
CA ALA A 51 14.88 15.64 1.35
C ALA A 51 15.18 16.70 2.43
N GLU A 52 15.03 16.37 3.71
CA GLU A 52 15.41 17.21 4.84
C GLU A 52 16.93 17.46 4.88
N GLN A 53 17.75 16.43 4.60
CA GLN A 53 19.21 16.56 4.56
C GLN A 53 19.70 17.47 3.43
N VAL A 54 19.05 17.44 2.26
CA VAL A 54 19.35 18.36 1.15
C VAL A 54 18.79 19.77 1.42
N GLY A 55 17.78 19.86 2.29
CA GLY A 55 17.12 21.09 2.69
C GLY A 55 15.96 21.47 1.77
N ILE A 56 15.05 22.32 2.27
CA ILE A 56 13.77 22.73 1.64
C ILE A 56 13.84 23.32 0.21
N GLN A 57 15.05 23.53 -0.32
CA GLN A 57 15.29 24.03 -1.67
C GLN A 57 15.52 22.93 -2.72
N TYR A 58 15.33 21.65 -2.36
CA TYR A 58 15.38 20.57 -3.34
C TYR A 58 14.30 20.73 -4.43
N SER A 59 14.57 20.20 -5.62
CA SER A 59 13.63 20.26 -6.76
C SER A 59 12.60 19.13 -6.71
N ASN A 60 11.43 19.30 -7.31
CA ASN A 60 10.46 18.20 -7.44
C ASN A 60 11.08 16.94 -8.13
N GLU A 61 12.00 17.16 -9.08
CA GLU A 61 12.76 16.09 -9.73
C GLU A 61 13.67 15.31 -8.77
N PHE A 62 14.16 15.95 -7.69
CA PHE A 62 14.91 15.27 -6.64
C PHE A 62 14.03 14.21 -5.94
N LEU A 63 12.81 14.55 -5.51
CA LEU A 63 11.90 13.59 -4.87
C LEU A 63 11.52 12.45 -5.81
N LYS A 64 11.21 12.76 -7.07
CA LYS A 64 10.92 11.71 -8.08
C LYS A 64 12.08 10.75 -8.26
N LYS A 65 13.31 11.27 -8.20
CA LYS A 65 14.52 10.44 -8.26
C LYS A 65 14.65 9.57 -7.01
N GLN A 66 14.49 10.14 -5.81
CA GLN A 66 14.57 9.35 -4.57
C GLN A 66 13.49 8.30 -4.48
N ILE A 67 12.25 8.58 -4.90
CA ILE A 67 11.21 7.56 -5.03
C ILE A 67 11.69 6.38 -5.87
N LYS A 68 12.30 6.62 -7.03
CA LYS A 68 12.80 5.54 -7.90
C LYS A 68 13.96 4.77 -7.26
N GLU A 69 14.88 5.47 -6.61
CA GLU A 69 16.03 4.85 -5.94
C GLU A 69 15.59 4.01 -4.75
N THR A 70 14.78 4.55 -3.85
CA THR A 70 14.27 3.86 -2.66
C THR A 70 13.37 2.68 -3.05
N CYS A 71 12.44 2.86 -3.99
CA CYS A 71 11.58 1.77 -4.48
C CYS A 71 12.34 0.67 -5.23
N SER A 72 13.57 0.91 -5.72
CA SER A 72 14.36 -0.16 -6.36
C SER A 72 14.67 -1.32 -5.41
N GLN A 73 14.63 -1.08 -4.09
CA GLN A 73 14.83 -2.08 -3.05
C GLN A 73 13.62 -2.99 -2.84
N ALA A 74 12.45 -2.65 -3.40
CA ALA A 74 11.21 -3.41 -3.25
C ALA A 74 11.14 -4.68 -4.13
N GLY A 75 12.16 -4.94 -4.97
CA GLY A 75 12.23 -6.13 -5.82
C GLY A 75 11.03 -6.21 -6.78
N PHE A 76 10.26 -7.29 -6.70
CA PHE A 76 9.10 -7.50 -7.59
C PHE A 76 8.00 -6.43 -7.43
N LEU A 77 7.95 -5.73 -6.29
CA LEU A 77 7.00 -4.64 -6.02
C LEU A 77 7.52 -3.26 -6.44
N GLN A 78 8.71 -3.18 -7.05
CA GLN A 78 9.34 -1.90 -7.42
C GLN A 78 8.40 -1.00 -8.24
N GLN A 79 7.79 -1.54 -9.31
CA GLN A 79 6.95 -0.73 -10.19
C GLN A 79 5.70 -0.22 -9.45
N LEU A 80 5.07 -1.07 -8.65
CA LEU A 80 3.91 -0.69 -7.85
C LEU A 80 4.28 0.35 -6.78
N CYS A 81 5.43 0.20 -6.12
CA CYS A 81 5.97 1.20 -5.20
C CYS A 81 6.12 2.55 -5.88
N ILE A 82 6.77 2.60 -7.05
CA ILE A 82 6.96 3.86 -7.80
C ILE A 82 5.61 4.47 -8.15
N GLU A 83 4.67 3.69 -8.67
CA GLU A 83 3.35 4.19 -9.07
C GLU A 83 2.57 4.79 -7.91
N GLN A 84 2.54 4.11 -6.74
CA GLN A 84 1.81 4.60 -5.57
C GLN A 84 2.48 5.85 -4.97
N MET A 85 3.81 5.84 -4.86
CA MET A 85 4.57 6.98 -4.33
C MET A 85 4.44 8.22 -5.23
N MET A 86 4.45 8.03 -6.55
CA MET A 86 4.29 9.13 -7.51
C MET A 86 2.90 9.76 -7.49
N GLN A 87 1.87 9.06 -7.01
CA GLN A 87 0.53 9.64 -6.86
C GLN A 87 0.45 10.70 -5.76
N VAL A 88 1.35 10.62 -4.78
CA VAL A 88 1.34 11.50 -3.60
C VAL A 88 2.55 12.43 -3.53
N VAL A 89 3.48 12.36 -4.50
CA VAL A 89 4.77 13.09 -4.45
C VAL A 89 4.61 14.61 -4.28
N ASP A 90 3.63 15.22 -4.94
CA ASP A 90 3.40 16.67 -4.84
C ASP A 90 2.82 17.06 -3.47
N GLU A 91 1.98 16.21 -2.88
CA GLU A 91 1.44 16.43 -1.55
C GLU A 91 2.50 16.17 -0.47
N LEU A 92 3.33 15.15 -0.67
CA LEU A 92 4.48 14.86 0.18
C LEU A 92 5.46 16.04 0.18
N ASP A 93 5.82 16.57 -1.00
CA ASP A 93 6.66 17.77 -1.16
C ASP A 93 6.14 18.96 -0.36
N LYS A 94 4.82 19.20 -0.40
CA LYS A 94 4.17 20.25 0.36
C LYS A 94 4.36 20.07 1.86
N TYR A 95 4.23 18.85 2.38
CA TYR A 95 4.38 18.59 3.82
C TYR A 95 5.83 18.66 4.28
N ILE A 96 6.78 18.18 3.47
CA ILE A 96 8.21 18.32 3.74
C ILE A 96 8.58 19.82 3.83
N LYS A 97 8.09 20.66 2.91
CA LYS A 97 8.31 22.11 2.93
C LYS A 97 7.63 22.85 4.08
N GLN A 98 6.70 22.19 4.77
CA GLN A 98 6.12 22.69 6.03
C GLN A 98 6.94 22.24 7.24
N GLU A 99 8.08 21.57 7.02
CA GLU A 99 9.01 21.10 8.04
C GLU A 99 8.36 20.14 9.05
N PHE A 100 7.38 19.35 8.59
CA PHE A 100 6.86 18.23 9.36
C PHE A 100 7.88 17.09 9.40
N SER A 101 7.92 16.36 10.51
CA SER A 101 8.80 15.19 10.63
C SER A 101 8.47 14.10 9.59
N PRO A 102 9.40 13.19 9.29
CA PRO A 102 9.18 12.08 8.36
C PRO A 102 7.92 11.27 8.66
N GLU A 103 7.68 10.95 9.94
CA GLU A 103 6.45 10.28 10.41
C GLU A 103 5.19 11.03 9.97
N ILE A 104 5.13 12.32 10.31
CA ILE A 104 3.94 13.14 10.07
C ILE A 104 3.72 13.38 8.58
N CYS A 105 4.78 13.55 7.80
CA CYS A 105 4.70 13.63 6.35
C CYS A 105 4.04 12.39 5.76
N CYS A 106 4.54 11.19 6.11
CA CYS A 106 4.05 9.92 5.57
C CYS A 106 2.64 9.56 6.04
N GLU A 107 2.27 9.91 7.28
CA GLU A 107 0.89 9.78 7.79
C GLU A 107 -0.10 10.66 7.01
N LYS A 108 0.29 11.91 6.71
CA LYS A 108 -0.61 12.85 6.01
C LYS A 108 -0.92 12.42 4.58
N VAL A 109 0.04 11.78 3.89
CA VAL A 109 -0.18 11.20 2.55
C VAL A 109 -0.72 9.77 2.59
N LYS A 110 -1.06 9.25 3.77
CA LYS A 110 -1.66 7.92 3.97
C LYS A 110 -0.80 6.76 3.46
N LEU A 111 0.52 6.94 3.47
CA LEU A 111 1.47 5.85 3.22
C LEU A 111 1.81 5.13 4.54
N CYS A 112 1.70 5.86 5.65
CA CYS A 112 1.51 5.38 7.00
C CYS A 112 0.17 5.97 7.51
#